data_AF-A0A847N5Q1-F1
#
_entry.id   AF-A0A847N5Q1-F1
#
_cell.length_a   1.000
_cell.length_b   1.000
_cell.length_c   1.000
_cell.angle_alpha   90.00
_cell.angle_beta   90.00
_cell.angle_gamma   90.00
#
_symmetry.space_group_name_H-M   'P 1'
#
loop_
_entity.id
_entity.type
_entity.pdbx_description
1 polymer ?
#
loop_
_entity_poly.entity_id
_entity_poly.type
_entity_poly.pdbx_seq_one_letter_code
_entity_poly.pdbx_strand_id
1 'polypeptide(L)'
;MIFDYEDIQLVPNKCIVNSRSECDTSVKFGKYVFKMPVVPANMATIIDEELAFWLAENGYFYIMHRFDEKNRKPFIKKTKEKGLISSISVGVKKYEYDFILELKNEGLVPDYITIDIAHGHSDAVIDMIKFIKEHLPHTFVIAGNVATPEAVRELENA
;
A
#
# COMPACT_ATOMS: atom_id res chain seq x y z
N MET A 1 10.76 -18.67 21.03
CA MET A 1 12.11 -18.11 20.80
C MET A 1 11.89 -16.83 20.01
N ILE A 2 12.44 -15.71 20.47
CA ILE A 2 12.35 -14.41 19.79
C ILE A 2 13.70 -14.21 19.10
N PHE A 3 13.68 -13.79 17.84
CA PHE A 3 14.83 -13.52 16.99
C PHE A 3 14.49 -12.33 16.06
N ASP A 4 15.50 -11.61 15.59
CA ASP A 4 15.41 -10.52 14.60
C ASP A 4 16.30 -10.79 13.37
N TYR A 5 16.40 -9.86 12.42
CA TYR A 5 17.12 -10.05 11.16
C TYR A 5 18.58 -10.47 11.33
N GLU A 6 19.29 -9.91 12.32
CA GLU A 6 20.69 -10.23 12.59
C GLU A 6 20.92 -11.64 13.15
N ASP A 7 19.87 -12.26 13.70
CA ASP A 7 19.92 -13.61 14.28
C ASP A 7 19.80 -14.71 13.21
N ILE A 8 19.40 -14.36 11.98
CA ILE A 8 19.03 -15.33 10.94
C ILE A 8 20.10 -15.42 9.84
N GLN A 9 20.52 -16.65 9.54
CA GLN A 9 21.28 -16.98 8.34
C GLN A 9 20.51 -17.98 7.47
N LEU A 10 20.43 -17.70 6.17
CA LEU A 10 19.83 -18.62 5.21
C LEU A 10 20.87 -19.65 4.75
N VAL A 11 20.53 -20.94 4.85
CA VAL A 11 21.41 -22.03 4.40
C VAL A 11 21.26 -22.21 2.88
N PRO A 12 22.35 -22.15 2.09
CA PRO A 12 22.28 -22.40 0.65
C PRO A 12 21.83 -23.83 0.34
N ASN A 13 20.95 -23.97 -0.66
CA ASN A 13 20.55 -25.26 -1.24
C ASN A 13 21.22 -25.47 -2.61
N LYS A 14 21.14 -26.68 -3.15
CA LYS A 14 21.67 -27.01 -4.48
C LYS A 14 21.09 -26.05 -5.54
N CYS A 15 21.97 -25.32 -6.22
CA CYS A 15 21.59 -24.39 -7.28
C CYS A 15 21.02 -25.14 -8.50
N ILE A 16 19.92 -24.63 -9.05
CA ILE A 16 19.24 -25.19 -10.24
C ILE A 16 19.29 -24.26 -11.45
N VAL A 17 19.97 -23.11 -11.34
CA VAL A 17 20.16 -22.11 -12.41
C VAL A 17 21.65 -21.95 -12.70
N ASN A 18 21.99 -21.46 -13.90
CA ASN A 18 23.37 -21.19 -14.31
C ASN A 18 23.76 -19.72 -14.13
N SER A 19 22.76 -18.83 -14.10
CA SER A 19 22.91 -17.39 -13.91
C SER A 19 21.78 -16.83 -13.04
N ARG A 20 22.10 -15.82 -12.22
CA ARG A 20 21.10 -15.08 -11.43
C ARG A 20 20.01 -14.41 -12.27
N SER A 21 20.28 -14.17 -13.56
CA SER A 21 19.29 -13.60 -14.50
C SER A 21 18.13 -14.55 -14.80
N GLU A 22 18.25 -15.83 -14.46
CA GLU A 22 17.18 -16.83 -14.60
C GLU A 22 16.20 -16.80 -13.41
N CYS A 23 16.53 -16.09 -12.34
CA CYS A 23 15.67 -15.96 -11.17
C CYS A 23 14.66 -14.81 -11.36
N ASP A 24 13.37 -15.12 -11.21
CA ASP A 24 12.30 -14.11 -11.22
C ASP A 24 12.06 -13.57 -9.81
N THR A 25 12.19 -12.24 -9.66
CA THR A 25 11.93 -11.53 -8.40
C THR A 25 10.55 -10.89 -8.35
N SER A 26 9.74 -11.07 -9.39
CA SER A 26 8.43 -10.44 -9.47
C SER A 26 7.48 -10.98 -8.40
N VAL A 27 6.55 -10.13 -7.97
CA VAL A 27 5.54 -10.48 -6.99
C VAL A 27 4.17 -9.98 -7.45
N LYS A 28 3.16 -10.81 -7.31
CA LYS A 28 1.77 -10.40 -7.48
C LYS A 28 1.22 -9.87 -6.16
N PHE A 29 0.65 -8.68 -6.18
CA PHE A 29 0.00 -8.08 -5.02
C PHE A 29 -1.33 -7.46 -5.45
N GLY A 30 -2.45 -7.99 -4.97
CA GLY A 30 -3.76 -7.68 -5.54
C GLY A 30 -3.88 -8.11 -7.01
N LYS A 31 -4.33 -7.20 -7.88
CA LYS A 31 -4.49 -7.45 -9.33
C LYS A 31 -3.25 -7.13 -10.17
N TYR A 32 -2.20 -6.55 -9.57
CA TYR A 32 -0.99 -6.12 -10.27
C TYR A 32 0.21 -7.03 -9.97
N VAL A 33 1.20 -6.98 -10.87
CA VAL A 33 2.50 -7.64 -10.72
C VAL A 33 3.58 -6.57 -10.68
N PHE A 34 4.49 -6.66 -9.71
CA PHE A 34 5.59 -5.72 -9.51
C PHE A 34 6.93 -6.43 -9.67
N LYS A 35 7.96 -5.70 -10.10
CA LYS A 35 9.30 -6.26 -10.36
C LYS A 35 10.00 -6.82 -9.13
N MET A 36 9.71 -6.29 -7.94
CA MET A 36 10.39 -6.65 -6.70
C MET A 36 9.44 -6.59 -5.50
N PRO A 37 9.66 -7.43 -4.47
CA PRO A 37 8.89 -7.42 -3.23
C PRO A 37 9.41 -6.38 -2.24
N VAL A 38 9.56 -5.13 -2.70
CA VAL A 38 10.02 -4.00 -1.89
C VAL A 38 9.17 -2.78 -2.18
N VAL A 39 9.03 -1.91 -1.17
CA VAL A 39 8.29 -0.65 -1.27
C VAL A 39 9.00 0.40 -0.41
N PRO A 40 9.20 1.64 -0.91
CA PRO A 40 9.67 2.73 -0.06
C PRO A 40 8.67 3.02 1.06
N ALA A 41 9.16 3.45 2.23
CA ALA A 41 8.27 3.92 3.28
C ALA A 41 7.43 5.11 2.78
N ASN A 42 6.12 5.11 3.08
CA ASN A 42 5.17 6.16 2.71
C ASN A 42 5.30 7.42 3.58
N MET A 43 6.53 7.88 3.77
CA MET A 43 6.91 9.07 4.52
C MET A 43 7.30 10.19 3.56
N ALA A 44 6.93 11.43 3.88
CA ALA A 44 7.20 12.60 3.03
C ALA A 44 8.70 12.88 2.78
N THR A 45 9.59 12.33 3.62
CA THR A 45 11.05 12.44 3.46
C THR A 45 11.65 11.33 2.59
N ILE A 46 10.87 10.33 2.21
CA ILE A 46 11.31 9.13 1.48
C ILE A 46 10.70 9.06 0.10
N ILE A 47 9.43 9.45 -0.04
CA ILE A 47 8.71 9.44 -1.30
C ILE A 47 8.04 10.78 -1.56
N ASP A 48 8.09 11.22 -2.81
CA ASP A 48 7.35 12.35 -3.36
C ASP A 48 6.65 11.95 -4.67
N GLU A 49 5.98 12.90 -5.31
CA GLU A 49 5.22 12.66 -6.53
C GLU A 49 6.13 12.27 -7.72
N GLU A 50 7.33 12.84 -7.82
CA GLU A 50 8.29 12.52 -8.88
C GLU A 50 8.76 11.07 -8.78
N LEU A 51 9.19 10.64 -7.59
CA LEU A 51 9.61 9.27 -7.34
C LEU A 51 8.46 8.27 -7.51
N ALA A 52 7.25 8.61 -7.05
CA ALA A 52 6.07 7.78 -7.21
C ALA A 52 5.75 7.52 -8.70
N PHE A 53 5.80 8.55 -9.54
CA PHE A 53 5.63 8.38 -10.99
C PHE A 53 6.71 7.52 -11.59
N TRP A 54 7.98 7.77 -11.24
CA TRP A 54 9.09 6.96 -11.76
C TRP A 54 8.93 5.48 -11.39
N LEU A 55 8.57 5.17 -10.14
CA LEU A 55 8.33 3.79 -9.69
C LEU A 55 7.18 3.13 -10.47
N ALA A 56 6.07 3.84 -10.62
CA ALA A 56 4.90 3.35 -11.34
C ALA A 56 5.21 3.06 -12.82
N GLU A 57 5.87 3.99 -13.51
CA GLU A 57 6.27 3.85 -14.92
C GLU A 57 7.26 2.69 -15.13
N ASN A 58 8.03 2.35 -14.10
CA ASN A 58 9.02 1.27 -14.14
C ASN A 58 8.52 -0.06 -13.54
N GLY A 59 7.26 -0.18 -13.13
CA GLY A 59 6.67 -1.42 -12.63
C GLY A 59 7.08 -1.79 -11.19
N TYR A 60 7.45 -0.80 -10.37
CA TYR A 60 7.70 -0.95 -8.95
C TYR A 60 6.50 -0.49 -8.13
N PHE A 61 6.25 -1.16 -7.00
CA PHE A 61 5.20 -0.74 -6.08
C PHE A 61 5.65 0.48 -5.28
N TYR A 62 4.69 1.36 -4.99
CA TYR A 62 4.90 2.53 -4.16
C TYR A 62 3.62 2.80 -3.34
N ILE A 63 3.75 3.54 -2.25
CA ILE A 63 2.62 4.06 -1.48
C ILE A 63 2.92 5.53 -1.21
N MET A 64 2.09 6.44 -1.74
CA MET A 64 2.29 7.87 -1.55
C MET A 64 1.95 8.30 -0.12
N HIS A 65 2.78 9.16 0.48
CA HIS A 65 2.54 9.68 1.81
C HIS A 65 1.25 10.52 1.89
N ARG A 66 0.71 10.69 3.11
CA ARG A 66 -0.52 11.48 3.35
C ARG A 66 -0.31 12.92 3.85
N PHE A 67 0.95 13.37 3.91
CA PHE A 67 1.29 14.69 4.50
C PHE A 67 0.72 15.88 3.72
N ASP A 68 0.67 15.79 2.38
CA ASP A 68 -0.02 16.80 1.55
C ASP A 68 -1.43 16.31 1.22
N GLU A 69 -2.34 16.49 2.18
CA GLU A 69 -3.71 15.98 2.07
C GLU A 69 -4.45 16.52 0.84
N LYS A 70 -4.16 17.76 0.43
CA LYS A 70 -4.82 18.45 -0.68
C LYS A 70 -4.36 17.93 -2.04
N ASN A 71 -3.13 17.47 -2.15
CA ASN A 71 -2.58 16.97 -3.42
C ASN A 71 -2.96 15.50 -3.71
N ARG A 72 -3.53 14.76 -2.75
CA ARG A 72 -3.94 13.35 -2.96
C ARG A 72 -4.93 13.16 -4.12
N LYS A 73 -5.99 13.99 -4.19
CA LYS A 73 -6.97 13.90 -5.29
C LYS A 73 -6.37 14.29 -6.66
N PRO A 74 -5.65 15.43 -6.80
CA PRO A 74 -4.90 15.72 -8.02
C PRO A 74 -3.94 14.62 -8.44
N PHE A 75 -3.21 14.01 -7.49
CA PHE A 75 -2.32 12.89 -7.74
C PHE A 75 -3.04 11.67 -8.33
N ILE A 76 -4.19 11.28 -7.77
CA ILE A 76 -5.03 10.19 -8.30
C ILE A 76 -5.49 10.50 -9.73
N LYS A 77 -5.85 11.77 -10.03
CA LYS A 77 -6.24 12.17 -11.39
C LYS A 77 -5.08 12.02 -12.37
N LYS A 78 -3.91 12.56 -12.04
CA LYS A 78 -2.71 12.49 -12.91
C LYS A 78 -2.25 11.05 -13.16
N THR A 79 -2.26 10.20 -12.13
CA THR A 79 -1.91 8.77 -12.28
C THR A 79 -2.88 8.05 -13.22
N LYS A 80 -4.20 8.25 -13.05
CA LYS A 80 -5.23 7.71 -13.96
C LYS A 80 -5.09 8.21 -15.39
N GLU A 81 -4.86 9.51 -15.59
CA GLU A 81 -4.66 10.11 -16.92
C GLU A 81 -3.44 9.51 -17.64
N LYS A 82 -2.40 9.15 -16.89
CA LYS A 82 -1.21 8.46 -17.41
C LYS A 82 -1.37 6.93 -17.54
N GLY A 83 -2.50 6.36 -17.11
CA GLY A 83 -2.72 4.91 -17.06
C GLY A 83 -1.82 4.18 -16.06
N LEU A 84 -1.35 4.89 -15.02
CA LEU A 84 -0.48 4.37 -13.98
C LEU A 84 -1.28 3.97 -12.74
N ILE A 85 -0.68 3.10 -11.91
CA ILE A 85 -1.26 2.68 -10.63
C ILE A 85 -1.36 3.88 -9.70
N SER A 86 -2.52 4.02 -9.05
CA SER A 86 -2.78 5.03 -8.03
C SER A 86 -2.75 4.42 -6.63
N SER A 87 -1.75 4.79 -5.82
CA SER A 87 -1.53 4.25 -4.47
C SER A 87 -1.32 5.37 -3.45
N ILE A 88 -2.23 5.49 -2.48
CA ILE A 88 -2.26 6.60 -1.51
C ILE A 88 -2.39 6.11 -0.06
N SER A 89 -2.02 6.95 0.90
CA SER A 89 -2.30 6.74 2.33
C SER A 89 -3.47 7.60 2.84
N VAL A 90 -4.20 7.07 3.81
CA VAL A 90 -5.27 7.76 4.56
C VAL A 90 -5.15 7.47 6.07
N GLY A 91 -5.68 8.37 6.89
CA GLY A 91 -5.91 8.14 8.32
C GLY A 91 -7.33 7.65 8.62
N VAL A 92 -7.77 7.87 9.86
CA VAL A 92 -9.09 7.45 10.38
C VAL A 92 -9.92 8.61 10.95
N LYS A 93 -9.49 9.85 10.72
CA LYS A 93 -10.20 11.04 11.20
C LYS A 93 -11.40 11.32 10.31
N LYS A 94 -12.40 12.06 10.83
CA LYS A 94 -13.65 12.37 10.12
C LYS A 94 -13.44 12.90 8.69
N TYR A 95 -12.48 13.81 8.49
CA TYR A 95 -12.21 14.37 7.16
C TYR A 95 -11.71 13.33 6.14
N GLU A 96 -11.17 12.19 6.59
CA GLU A 96 -10.77 11.09 5.70
C GLU A 96 -12.01 10.33 5.21
N TYR A 97 -13.06 10.19 6.02
CA TYR A 97 -14.33 9.66 5.57
C TYR A 97 -14.95 10.57 4.50
N ASP A 98 -14.94 11.88 4.74
CA ASP A 98 -15.41 12.88 3.76
C ASP A 98 -14.61 12.78 2.44
N PHE A 99 -13.29 12.57 2.53
CA PHE A 99 -12.42 12.38 1.38
C PHE A 99 -12.75 11.09 0.59
N ILE A 100 -13.01 9.96 1.26
CA ILE A 100 -13.42 8.72 0.59
C ILE A 100 -14.77 8.90 -0.13
N LEU A 101 -15.72 9.62 0.48
CA LEU A 101 -16.99 9.96 -0.17
C LEU A 101 -16.81 10.88 -1.38
N GLU A 102 -15.92 11.86 -1.28
CA GLU A 102 -15.56 12.74 -2.39
C GLU A 102 -15.00 11.94 -3.58
N LEU A 103 -14.05 11.02 -3.32
CA LEU A 103 -13.50 10.14 -4.35
C LEU A 103 -14.57 9.27 -5.01
N LYS A 104 -15.47 8.67 -4.22
CA LYS A 104 -16.61 7.89 -4.73
C LYS A 104 -17.49 8.74 -5.64
N ASN A 105 -17.89 9.93 -5.19
CA ASN A 105 -18.80 10.81 -5.93
C ASN A 105 -18.19 11.30 -7.25
N GLU A 106 -16.87 11.50 -7.31
CA GLU A 106 -16.15 11.85 -8.54
C GLU A 106 -15.80 10.63 -9.42
N GLY A 107 -16.10 9.39 -8.98
CA GLY A 107 -15.70 8.17 -9.69
C GLY A 107 -14.18 7.93 -9.70
N LEU A 108 -13.44 8.55 -8.79
CA LEU A 108 -11.98 8.46 -8.69
C LEU A 108 -11.58 7.33 -7.75
N VAL A 109 -11.63 6.10 -8.24
CA VAL A 109 -11.28 4.91 -7.44
C VAL A 109 -9.77 4.66 -7.44
N PRO A 110 -9.03 4.80 -6.33
CA PRO A 110 -7.61 4.46 -6.29
C PRO A 110 -7.42 2.95 -6.39
N ASP A 111 -6.29 2.51 -6.91
CA ASP A 111 -5.97 1.08 -6.99
C ASP A 111 -5.61 0.50 -5.63
N TYR A 112 -4.87 1.28 -4.83
CA TYR A 112 -4.48 0.95 -3.47
C TYR A 112 -4.77 2.11 -2.51
N ILE A 113 -5.30 1.79 -1.34
CA ILE A 113 -5.37 2.69 -0.20
C ILE A 113 -4.73 2.02 1.01
N THR A 114 -3.77 2.72 1.64
CA THR A 114 -3.12 2.30 2.88
C THR A 114 -3.66 3.11 4.05
N ILE A 115 -4.33 2.45 5.00
CA ILE A 115 -4.69 3.03 6.28
C ILE A 115 -3.46 2.96 7.18
N ASP A 116 -2.80 4.10 7.37
CA ASP A 116 -1.50 4.21 8.03
C ASP A 116 -1.63 4.93 9.39
N ILE A 117 -1.75 4.13 10.45
CA ILE A 117 -1.91 4.57 11.84
C ILE A 117 -0.87 3.85 12.73
N ALA A 118 -0.23 4.60 13.62
CA ALA A 118 0.83 4.08 14.48
C ALA A 118 0.40 2.86 15.34
N HIS A 119 -0.85 2.87 15.83
CA HIS A 119 -1.45 1.73 16.53
C HIS A 119 -2.70 1.27 15.77
N GLY A 120 -2.51 0.35 14.82
CA GLY A 120 -3.54 -0.06 13.86
C GLY A 120 -4.61 -1.00 14.41
N HIS A 121 -4.34 -1.70 15.52
CA HIS A 121 -5.32 -2.56 16.17
C HIS A 121 -6.35 -1.73 16.94
N SER A 122 -7.31 -1.15 16.22
CA SER A 122 -8.34 -0.27 16.79
C SER A 122 -9.63 -0.30 15.98
N ASP A 123 -10.75 -0.05 16.66
CA ASP A 123 -12.07 0.06 16.03
C ASP A 123 -12.08 1.12 14.91
N ALA A 124 -11.35 2.24 15.10
CA ALA A 124 -11.28 3.30 14.10
C ALA A 124 -10.66 2.85 12.77
N VAL A 125 -9.69 1.92 12.80
CA VAL A 125 -9.11 1.32 11.58
C VAL A 125 -10.08 0.32 10.98
N ILE A 126 -10.70 -0.54 11.79
CA ILE A 126 -11.71 -1.52 11.33
C ILE A 126 -12.87 -0.80 10.63
N ASP A 127 -13.37 0.28 11.22
CA ASP A 127 -14.46 1.08 10.67
C ASP A 127 -14.06 1.74 9.34
N MET A 128 -12.82 2.24 9.23
CA MET A 128 -12.32 2.81 7.98
C MET A 128 -12.13 1.72 6.89
N ILE A 129 -11.68 0.51 7.24
CA ILE A 129 -11.61 -0.63 6.29
C ILE A 129 -13.00 -0.91 5.71
N LYS A 130 -14.00 -1.08 6.58
CA LYS A 130 -15.39 -1.34 6.18
C LYS A 130 -15.93 -0.22 5.32
N PHE A 131 -15.68 1.02 5.71
CA PHE A 131 -16.13 2.21 5.00
C PHE A 131 -15.55 2.31 3.59
N ILE A 132 -14.24 2.07 3.44
CA ILE A 132 -13.58 2.04 2.11
C ILE A 132 -14.13 0.88 1.28
N LYS A 133 -14.29 -0.33 1.83
CA LYS A 133 -14.84 -1.47 1.10
C LYS A 133 -16.28 -1.23 0.62
N GLU A 134 -17.10 -0.52 1.40
CA GLU A 134 -18.46 -0.14 1.01
C GLU A 134 -18.48 0.91 -0.10
N HIS A 135 -17.60 1.90 -0.04
CA HIS A 135 -17.67 3.09 -0.91
C HIS A 135 -16.78 3.00 -2.15
N LEU A 136 -15.68 2.25 -2.07
CA LEU A 136 -14.68 2.04 -3.11
C LEU A 136 -14.33 0.53 -3.20
N PRO A 137 -15.28 -0.36 -3.52
CA PRO A 137 -15.12 -1.83 -3.42
C PRO A 137 -14.03 -2.42 -4.33
N HIS A 138 -13.56 -1.67 -5.32
CA HIS A 138 -12.51 -2.10 -6.24
C HIS A 138 -11.10 -1.68 -5.82
N THR A 139 -10.97 -0.90 -4.74
CA THR A 139 -9.69 -0.52 -4.16
C THR A 139 -9.13 -1.66 -3.32
N PHE A 140 -7.84 -1.93 -3.47
CA PHE A 140 -7.12 -2.84 -2.59
C PHE A 140 -6.74 -2.10 -1.29
N VAL A 141 -7.21 -2.59 -0.14
CA VAL A 141 -6.97 -1.95 1.15
C VAL A 141 -5.80 -2.61 1.86
N ILE A 142 -4.84 -1.79 2.30
CA ILE A 142 -3.73 -2.18 3.17
C ILE A 142 -3.99 -1.51 4.52
N ALA A 143 -3.94 -2.25 5.63
CA ALA A 143 -4.23 -1.69 6.95
C ALA A 143 -3.12 -2.05 7.95
N GLY A 144 -2.69 -1.07 8.73
CA GLY A 144 -1.63 -1.21 9.71
C GLY A 144 -1.52 -0.02 10.65
N ASN A 145 -0.55 -0.02 11.58
CA ASN A 145 0.46 -1.06 11.80
C ASN A 145 0.07 -2.00 12.95
N VAL A 146 0.41 -3.29 12.80
CA VAL A 146 0.09 -4.34 13.77
C VAL A 146 1.27 -5.28 13.96
N ALA A 147 1.38 -5.91 15.13
CA ALA A 147 2.48 -6.82 15.47
C ALA A 147 2.01 -8.08 16.22
N THR A 148 0.71 -8.37 16.24
CA THR A 148 0.14 -9.57 16.86
C THR A 148 -0.74 -10.35 15.88
N PRO A 149 -0.80 -11.69 15.95
CA PRO A 149 -1.68 -12.50 15.11
C PRO A 149 -3.16 -12.12 15.25
N GLU A 150 -3.60 -11.73 16.45
CA GLU A 150 -4.97 -11.33 16.74
C GLU A 150 -5.32 -10.05 15.99
N ALA A 151 -4.44 -9.04 16.03
CA ALA A 151 -4.62 -7.78 15.30
C ALA A 151 -4.70 -8.01 13.79
N VAL A 152 -3.84 -8.88 13.24
CA VAL A 152 -3.87 -9.24 11.81
C VAL A 152 -5.23 -9.86 11.45
N ARG A 153 -5.71 -10.84 12.23
CA ARG A 153 -6.99 -11.51 11.98
C ARG A 153 -8.17 -10.56 12.08
N GLU A 154 -8.18 -9.65 13.05
CA GLU A 154 -9.27 -8.69 13.20
C GLU A 154 -9.33 -7.69 12.03
N LEU A 155 -8.17 -7.19 11.57
CA LEU A 155 -8.14 -6.30 10.40
C LEU A 155 -8.47 -7.04 9.09
N GLU A 156 -8.06 -8.30 8.94
CA GLU A 156 -8.37 -9.12 7.76
C GLU A 156 -9.88 -9.41 7.64
N ASN A 157 -10.56 -9.65 8.77
CA ASN A 157 -11.99 -9.95 8.84
C ASN A 157 -12.90 -8.72 8.84
N ALA A 158 -12.34 -7.51 8.83
CA ALA A 158 -13.08 -6.25 8.74
C ALA A 158 -13.66 -6.03 7.33
#